data_AF-A0A354TCV2-F1
#
_entry.id   AF-A0A354TCV2-F1
#
_cell.length_a   1.000
_cell.length_b   1.000
_cell.length_c   1.000
_cell.angle_alpha   90.00
_cell.angle_beta   90.00
_cell.angle_gamma   90.00
#
_symmetry.space_group_name_H-M   'P 1'
#
loop_
_entity.id
_entity.type
_entity.pdbx_description
1 polymer ?
#
loop_
_entity_poly.entity_id
_entity_poly.type
_entity_poly.pdbx_seq_one_letter_code
_entity_poly.pdbx_strand_id
1 'polypeptide(L)'
;NNLPEFAEIKLIQPVYTLCDHNLDASIQAFVNADPEAATAARLLDKQLDAAEKDLDRELITVMESHHASLEGYIHLIFVARFLERVGDHAKNICEDTIFIERAEDVRFTKDKRAEIQAAGV
;
A
#
# COMPACT_ATOMS: atom_id res chain seq x y z
N ASN A 1 -31.35 8.47 6.64
CA ASN A 1 -30.18 8.40 5.73
C ASN A 1 -29.97 9.70 4.97
N ASN A 2 -29.78 10.81 5.67
CA ASN A 2 -29.28 12.07 5.10
C ASN A 2 -28.02 12.45 5.87
N LEU A 3 -27.00 11.59 5.79
CA LEU A 3 -25.66 12.04 6.12
C LEU A 3 -25.28 13.05 5.03
N PRO A 4 -24.74 14.23 5.37
CA PRO A 4 -24.30 15.20 4.37
C PRO A 4 -23.29 14.55 3.43
N GLU A 5 -23.32 14.96 2.16
CA GLU A 5 -22.33 14.51 1.17
C GLU A 5 -20.93 14.86 1.68
N PHE A 6 -20.11 13.84 1.90
CA PHE A 6 -18.73 14.02 2.37
C PHE A 6 -17.85 14.23 1.14
N ALA A 7 -17.71 15.48 0.73
CA ALA A 7 -17.04 15.88 -0.51
C ALA A 7 -15.58 15.36 -0.56
N GLU A 8 -14.97 15.23 0.61
CA GLU A 8 -13.62 14.75 0.88
C GLU A 8 -13.43 13.27 0.54
N ILE A 9 -14.50 12.51 0.29
CA ILE A 9 -14.40 11.12 -0.17
C ILE A 9 -13.55 11.00 -1.44
N LYS A 10 -13.52 12.03 -2.29
CA LYS A 10 -12.74 12.05 -3.53
C LYS A 10 -11.23 12.00 -3.27
N LEU A 11 -10.78 12.39 -2.08
CA LEU A 11 -9.37 12.37 -1.69
C LEU A 11 -8.81 10.94 -1.62
N ILE A 12 -9.66 9.92 -1.46
CA ILE A 12 -9.22 8.51 -1.45
C ILE A 12 -8.83 7.99 -2.84
N GLN A 13 -9.25 8.67 -3.91
CA GLN A 13 -9.16 8.15 -5.27
C GLN A 13 -7.72 7.79 -5.71
N PRO A 14 -6.68 8.59 -5.41
CA PRO A 14 -5.30 8.24 -5.76
C PRO A 14 -4.83 6.96 -5.06
N VAL A 15 -5.10 6.82 -3.75
CA VAL A 15 -4.75 5.63 -2.95
C VAL A 15 -5.47 4.39 -3.50
N TYR A 16 -6.77 4.51 -3.78
CA TYR A 16 -7.56 3.42 -4.38
C TYR A 16 -6.98 2.98 -5.72
N THR A 17 -6.67 3.92 -6.61
CA THR A 17 -6.18 3.62 -7.97
C THR A 17 -4.82 2.91 -7.92
N LEU A 18 -3.94 3.34 -7.03
CA LEU A 18 -2.64 2.69 -6.81
C LEU A 18 -2.79 1.28 -6.25
N CYS A 19 -3.68 1.10 -5.26
CA CYS A 19 -3.97 -0.20 -4.64
C CYS A 19 -4.53 -1.20 -5.67
N ASP A 20 -5.53 -0.77 -6.44
CA ASP A 20 -6.16 -1.59 -7.49
C ASP A 20 -5.15 -2.03 -8.55
N HIS A 21 -4.33 -1.08 -9.04
CA HIS A 21 -3.28 -1.38 -10.01
C HIS A 21 -2.21 -2.31 -9.44
N ASN A 22 -1.77 -2.08 -8.19
CA ASN A 22 -0.75 -2.89 -7.55
C ASN A 22 -1.22 -4.34 -7.34
N LEU A 23 -2.47 -4.52 -6.91
CA LEU A 23 -3.07 -5.83 -6.74
C LEU A 23 -3.18 -6.57 -8.08
N ASP A 24 -3.76 -5.96 -9.12
CA ASP A 24 -3.86 -6.58 -10.45
C ASP A 24 -2.48 -6.96 -10.98
N ALA A 25 -1.51 -6.03 -10.95
CA ALA A 25 -0.15 -6.30 -11.41
C ALA A 25 0.52 -7.47 -10.66
N SER A 26 0.32 -7.57 -9.33
CA SER A 26 0.84 -8.70 -8.55
C SER A 26 0.23 -10.04 -8.94
N ILE A 27 -1.08 -10.06 -9.19
CA ILE A 27 -1.81 -11.28 -9.61
C ILE A 27 -1.37 -11.68 -11.02
N GLN A 28 -1.27 -10.73 -11.96
CA GLN A 28 -0.81 -11.01 -13.31
C GLN A 28 0.61 -11.56 -13.31
N ALA A 29 1.52 -11.01 -12.51
CA ALA A 29 2.88 -11.52 -12.41
C ALA A 29 2.92 -12.98 -11.90
N PHE A 30 2.13 -13.28 -10.86
CA PHE A 30 2.03 -14.64 -10.31
C PHE A 30 1.44 -15.63 -11.32
N VAL A 31 0.30 -15.29 -11.94
CA VAL A 31 -0.40 -16.16 -12.91
C VAL A 31 0.48 -16.48 -14.13
N ASN A 32 1.32 -15.54 -14.56
CA ASN A 32 2.19 -15.70 -15.71
C ASN A 32 3.58 -16.23 -15.37
N ALA A 33 3.88 -16.54 -14.10
CA ALA A 33 5.21 -16.94 -13.64
C ALA A 33 6.32 -15.96 -14.08
N ASP A 34 6.05 -14.66 -13.96
CA ASP A 34 6.92 -13.58 -14.46
C ASP A 34 7.60 -12.84 -13.28
N PRO A 35 8.84 -13.20 -12.91
CA PRO A 35 9.53 -12.58 -11.78
C PRO A 35 9.99 -11.14 -12.06
N GLU A 36 10.15 -10.74 -13.33
CA GLU A 36 10.43 -9.36 -13.73
C GLU A 36 9.20 -8.47 -13.48
N ALA A 37 8.02 -8.92 -13.91
CA ALA A 37 6.75 -8.25 -13.65
C ALA A 37 6.47 -8.17 -12.13
N ALA A 38 6.74 -9.27 -11.39
CA ALA A 38 6.61 -9.28 -9.93
C ALA A 38 7.55 -8.25 -9.29
N THR A 39 8.79 -8.13 -9.78
CA THR A 39 9.74 -7.12 -9.28
C THR A 39 9.23 -5.71 -9.51
N ALA A 40 8.67 -5.41 -10.69
CA ALA A 40 8.09 -4.11 -10.99
C ALA A 40 6.86 -3.81 -10.12
N ALA A 41 5.93 -4.77 -9.99
CA ALA A 41 4.73 -4.64 -9.18
C ALA A 41 5.07 -4.44 -7.69
N ARG A 42 6.06 -5.15 -7.16
CA ARG A 42 6.54 -5.00 -5.77
C ARG A 42 6.99 -3.58 -5.44
N LEU A 43 7.47 -2.81 -6.43
CA LEU A 43 7.92 -1.43 -6.22
C LEU A 43 6.75 -0.42 -6.14
N LEU A 44 5.55 -0.80 -6.54
CA LEU A 44 4.34 0.04 -6.46
C LEU A 44 3.85 0.19 -5.01
N ASP A 45 4.11 -0.79 -4.14
CA ASP A 45 3.82 -0.75 -2.70
C ASP A 45 4.33 0.53 -2.03
N LYS A 46 5.58 0.92 -2.34
CA LYS A 46 6.17 2.17 -1.82
C LYS A 46 5.42 3.43 -2.27
N GLN A 47 4.81 3.41 -3.45
CA GLN A 47 4.01 4.53 -3.94
C GLN A 47 2.66 4.58 -3.21
N LEU A 48 2.07 3.42 -2.93
CA LEU A 48 0.86 3.31 -2.12
C LEU A 48 1.09 3.80 -0.69
N ASP A 49 2.18 3.38 -0.04
CA ASP A 49 2.60 3.87 1.30
C ASP A 49 2.76 5.39 1.34
N ALA A 50 3.34 5.97 0.28
CA ALA A 50 3.54 7.41 0.19
C ALA A 50 2.20 8.13 0.03
N ALA A 51 1.32 7.60 -0.84
CA ALA A 51 -0.01 8.16 -1.10
C ALA A 51 -0.92 8.08 0.14
N GLU A 52 -0.85 7.00 0.92
CA GLU A 52 -1.58 6.89 2.20
C GLU A 52 -1.13 7.96 3.19
N LYS A 53 0.19 8.18 3.32
CA LYS A 53 0.74 9.24 4.19
C LYS A 53 0.40 10.65 3.72
N ASP A 54 0.37 10.88 2.41
CA ASP A 54 -0.07 12.15 1.83
C ASP A 54 -1.55 12.41 2.13
N LEU A 55 -2.39 11.39 1.96
CA LEU A 55 -3.82 11.46 2.27
C LEU A 55 -4.05 11.72 3.76
N ASP A 56 -3.35 11.04 4.66
CA ASP A 56 -3.46 11.26 6.10
C ASP A 56 -3.17 12.72 6.48
N ARG A 57 -2.13 13.33 5.88
CA ARG A 57 -1.81 14.76 6.08
C ARG A 57 -2.89 15.69 5.56
N GLU A 58 -3.45 15.38 4.38
CA GLU A 58 -4.51 16.17 3.78
C GLU A 58 -5.78 16.10 4.62
N LEU A 59 -6.20 14.89 5.04
CA LEU A 59 -7.37 14.69 5.89
C LEU A 59 -7.23 15.44 7.22
N ILE A 60 -6.06 15.39 7.87
CA ILE A 60 -5.81 16.16 9.11
C ILE A 60 -5.97 17.67 8.86
N THR A 61 -5.41 18.19 7.77
CA THR A 61 -5.51 19.62 7.42
C THR A 61 -6.96 20.06 7.19
N VAL A 62 -7.76 19.21 6.55
CA VAL A 62 -9.19 19.49 6.30
C VAL A 62 -10.00 19.38 7.60
N MET A 63 -9.70 18.41 8.47
CA MET A 63 -10.32 18.26 9.80
C MET A 63 -10.11 19.50 10.69
N GLU A 64 -8.93 20.11 10.62
CA GLU A 64 -8.62 21.36 11.35
C GLU A 64 -9.46 22.55 10.83
N SER A 65 -9.80 22.56 9.54
CA SER A 65 -10.52 23.65 8.87
C SER A 65 -12.04 23.50 8.96
N HIS A 66 -12.55 22.27 9.04
CA HIS A 66 -13.98 21.95 9.07
C HIS A 66 -14.30 20.99 10.21
N HIS A 67 -14.92 21.49 11.29
CA HIS A 67 -15.35 20.66 12.43
C HIS A 67 -16.51 19.68 12.12
N ALA A 68 -17.04 19.67 10.89
CA ALA A 68 -18.17 18.83 10.52
C ALA A 68 -17.70 17.40 10.18
N SER A 69 -18.24 16.41 10.91
CA SER A 69 -18.09 14.96 10.67
C SER A 69 -16.70 14.34 10.93
N LEU A 70 -16.16 14.53 12.13
CA LEU A 70 -14.94 13.84 12.61
C LEU A 70 -14.99 12.32 12.36
N GLU A 71 -16.16 11.70 12.53
CA GLU A 71 -16.40 10.28 12.28
C GLU A 71 -16.12 9.89 10.82
N GLY A 72 -16.53 10.71 9.85
CA GLY A 72 -16.27 10.45 8.42
C GLY A 72 -14.79 10.46 8.07
N TYR A 73 -14.03 11.41 8.63
CA TYR A 73 -12.58 11.47 8.45
C TYR A 73 -11.87 10.25 9.06
N ILE A 74 -12.27 9.85 10.27
CA ILE A 74 -11.73 8.64 10.91
C ILE A 74 -11.99 7.41 10.03
N HIS A 75 -13.19 7.27 9.47
CA HIS A 75 -13.50 6.18 8.55
C HIS A 75 -12.62 6.23 7.28
N LEU A 76 -12.38 7.42 6.69
CA LEU A 76 -11.47 7.52 5.53
C LEU A 76 -10.03 7.13 5.87
N ILE A 77 -9.50 7.53 7.03
CA ILE A 77 -8.17 7.12 7.49
C ILE A 77 -8.09 5.59 7.59
N PHE A 78 -9.13 4.94 8.15
CA PHE A 78 -9.17 3.48 8.21
C PHE A 78 -9.26 2.83 6.83
N VAL A 79 -10.06 3.39 5.91
CA VAL A 79 -10.13 2.89 4.53
C VAL A 79 -8.77 2.99 3.85
N ALA A 80 -8.08 4.12 3.97
CA ALA A 80 -6.73 4.32 3.42
C ALA A 80 -5.74 3.27 3.95
N ARG A 81 -5.76 3.05 5.28
CA ARG A 81 -4.95 2.00 5.91
C ARG A 81 -5.29 0.59 5.44
N PHE A 82 -6.56 0.28 5.22
CA PHE A 82 -6.94 -1.03 4.68
C PHE A 82 -6.47 -1.21 3.23
N LEU A 83 -6.47 -0.15 2.43
CA LEU A 83 -5.92 -0.18 1.07
C LEU A 83 -4.39 -0.38 1.08
N GLU A 84 -3.66 0.28 1.98
CA GLU A 84 -2.22 0.05 2.16
C GLU A 84 -1.93 -1.42 2.50
N ARG A 85 -2.69 -2.02 3.43
CA ARG A 85 -2.55 -3.44 3.77
C ARG A 85 -2.80 -4.38 2.59
N VAL A 86 -3.68 -4.01 1.66
CA VAL A 86 -3.88 -4.77 0.41
C VAL A 86 -2.64 -4.68 -0.48
N GLY A 87 -1.99 -3.52 -0.58
CA GLY A 87 -0.71 -3.39 -1.29
C GLY A 87 0.40 -4.21 -0.63
N ASP A 88 0.46 -4.23 0.70
CA ASP A 88 1.43 -5.03 1.45
C ASP A 88 1.23 -6.55 1.18
N HIS A 89 -0.02 -7.00 1.04
CA HIS A 89 -0.35 -8.35 0.58
C HIS A 89 0.02 -8.59 -0.90
N ALA A 90 -0.20 -7.62 -1.79
CA ALA A 90 0.20 -7.70 -3.19
C ALA A 90 1.74 -7.82 -3.34
N LYS A 91 2.49 -7.10 -2.51
CA LYS A 91 3.95 -7.24 -2.41
C LYS A 91 4.38 -8.62 -1.95
N ASN A 92 3.72 -9.21 -0.96
CA ASN A 92 4.01 -10.59 -0.55
C ASN A 92 3.80 -11.58 -1.71
N ILE A 93 2.72 -11.43 -2.49
CA ILE A 93 2.49 -12.24 -3.70
C ILE A 93 3.66 -12.10 -4.69
N CYS A 94 4.15 -10.86 -4.90
CA CYS A 94 5.31 -10.62 -5.77
C CYS A 94 6.58 -11.29 -5.24
N GLU A 95 6.84 -11.17 -3.94
CA GLU A 95 8.02 -11.77 -3.29
C GLU A 95 7.99 -13.31 -3.38
N ASP A 96 6.82 -13.91 -3.18
CA ASP A 96 6.61 -15.36 -3.33
C ASP A 96 6.80 -15.79 -4.79
N THR A 97 6.30 -15.02 -5.76
CA THR A 97 6.49 -15.29 -7.20
C THR A 97 7.97 -15.32 -7.54
N ILE A 98 8.74 -14.32 -7.11
CA ILE A 98 10.19 -14.25 -7.36
C ILE A 98 10.90 -15.45 -6.71
N PHE A 99 10.52 -15.79 -5.48
CA PHE A 99 11.10 -16.93 -4.77
C PHE A 99 10.82 -18.26 -5.48
N ILE A 100 9.59 -18.49 -5.94
CA ILE A 100 9.20 -19.72 -6.62
C ILE A 100 9.96 -19.88 -7.95
N GLU A 101 10.07 -18.82 -8.74
CA GLU A 101 10.67 -18.89 -10.09
C GLU A 101 12.21 -18.83 -10.09
N ARG A 102 12.82 -18.16 -9.10
CA ARG A 102 14.28 -17.93 -9.08
C ARG A 102 15.00 -18.57 -7.90
N ALA A 103 14.29 -19.11 -6.91
CA ALA A 103 14.85 -19.53 -5.62
C ALA A 103 15.64 -18.42 -4.89
N GLU A 104 15.29 -17.15 -5.16
CA GLU A 104 15.91 -15.97 -4.55
C GLU A 104 14.97 -15.36 -3.50
N ASP A 105 15.46 -15.19 -2.27
CA ASP A 105 14.72 -14.48 -1.22
C ASP A 105 15.01 -12.98 -1.27
N VAL A 106 14.06 -12.23 -1.83
CA VAL A 106 14.15 -10.77 -1.99
C VAL A 106 13.50 -9.97 -0.85
N ARG A 107 12.96 -10.65 0.17
CA ARG A 107 12.30 -10.01 1.33
C ARG A 107 13.30 -9.26 2.21
N PHE A 108 14.56 -9.73 2.21
CA PHE A 108 15.66 -9.15 2.95
C PHE A 108 16.79 -8.74 2.00
N THR A 109 16.85 -7.45 1.65
CA THR A 109 18.07 -6.90 1.03
C THR A 109 19.25 -7.04 2.00
N LYS A 110 20.47 -7.15 1.46
CA LYS A 110 21.72 -7.42 2.22
C LYS A 110 21.91 -6.50 3.45
N ASP A 111 21.36 -5.28 3.43
CA ASP A 111 21.44 -4.33 4.55
C ASP A 111 20.74 -4.81 5.82
N LYS A 112 19.55 -5.41 5.74
CA LYS A 112 18.85 -5.95 6.93
C LYS A 112 19.52 -7.20 7.49
N ARG A 113 20.13 -8.02 6.63
CA ARG A 113 20.94 -9.17 7.08
C ARG A 113 22.21 -8.72 7.80
N ALA A 114 22.87 -7.68 7.29
CA ALA A 114 24.04 -7.09 7.96
C ALA A 114 23.66 -6.43 9.31
N GLU A 115 22.52 -5.75 9.39
CA GLU A 115 22.01 -5.18 10.65
C GLU A 115 21.63 -6.26 11.67
N ILE A 116 20.93 -7.32 11.28
CA ILE A 116 20.59 -8.44 12.17
C ILE A 116 21.87 -9.16 12.64
N GLN A 117 22.84 -9.35 11.75
CA GLN A 117 24.10 -10.01 12.08
C GLN A 117 25.05 -9.12 12.90
N ALA A 118 24.95 -7.79 12.78
CA ALA A 118 25.62 -6.82 13.63
C ALA A 118 24.92 -6.63 15.00
N ALA A 119 23.61 -6.89 15.07
CA ALA A 119 22.81 -6.80 16.30
C ALA A 119 22.97 -8.02 17.23
N GLY A 120 23.71 -9.05 16.81
CA GLY A 120 24.21 -10.11 17.70
C GLY A 120 23.13 -10.89 18.46
N VAL A 121 22.04 -11.29 17.78
CA VAL A 121 21.09 -12.29 18.28
C VAL A 121 21.38 -13.63 17.65
#